data_AF-A0A2V9K785-F1
#
_entry.id   AF-A0A2V9K785-F1
#
_cell.length_a   1.000
_cell.length_b   1.000
_cell.length_c   1.000
_cell.angle_alpha   90.00
_cell.angle_beta   90.00
_cell.angle_gamma   90.00
#
_symmetry.space_group_name_H-M   'P 1'
#
loop_
_entity.id
_entity.type
_entity.pdbx_description
1 polymer ?
#
loop_
_entity_poly.entity_id
_entity_poly.type
_entity_poly.pdbx_seq_one_letter_code
_entity_poly.pdbx_strand_id
1 'polypeptide(L)' 'VVVIFRRPECVPEVVEEAIRKGAKVVWMQEGVVNEDAARRAREAGLEVVQDRCILKEHAKRFVSQRV' A
#
# COMPACT_ATOMS: atom_id res chain seq x y z
N VAL A 1 -2.78 6.56 -5.55
CA VAL A 1 -2.46 5.61 -4.46
C VAL A 1 -3.60 4.61 -4.40
N VAL A 2 -3.32 3.31 -4.37
CA VAL A 2 -4.31 2.24 -4.19
C VAL A 2 -4.18 1.72 -2.76
N VAL A 3 -5.23 1.88 -1.95
CA VAL A 3 -5.23 1.47 -0.54
C VAL A 3 -5.99 0.16 -0.40
N ILE A 4 -5.32 -0.88 0.10
CA ILE A 4 -5.80 -2.26 0.08
C ILE A 4 -6.22 -2.68 1.50
N PHE A 5 -7.53 -2.88 1.68
CA PHE A 5 -8.14 -3.43 2.90
C PHE A 5 -8.60 -4.90 2.72
N ARG A 6 -8.29 -5.50 1.56
CA ARG A 6 -8.63 -6.90 1.25
C ARG A 6 -7.69 -7.85 1.99
N ARG A 7 -8.13 -9.10 2.18
CA ARG A 7 -7.27 -10.16 2.73
C ARG A 7 -5.98 -10.35 1.90
N PRO A 8 -4.85 -10.75 2.51
CA PRO A 8 -3.59 -11.01 1.83
C PRO A 8 -3.68 -11.84 0.54
N GLU A 9 -4.56 -12.86 0.53
CA GLU A 9 -4.75 -13.75 -0.63
C GLU A 9 -5.32 -13.02 -1.85
N CYS A 10 -6.04 -11.90 -1.65
CA CYS A 10 -6.61 -11.09 -2.73
C CYS A 10 -5.68 -9.96 -3.21
N VAL A 11 -4.55 -9.73 -2.52
CA VAL A 11 -3.63 -8.63 -2.86
C VAL A 11 -3.02 -8.77 -4.27
N PRO A 12 -2.62 -9.97 -4.76
CA PRO A 12 -2.01 -10.09 -6.08
C PRO A 12 -2.89 -9.54 -7.21
N GLU A 13 -4.19 -9.85 -7.19
CA GLU A 13 -5.15 -9.35 -8.20
C GLU A 13 -5.25 -7.82 -8.17
N VAL A 14 -5.33 -7.23 -6.97
CA VAL A 14 -5.41 -5.77 -6.80
C VAL A 14 -4.12 -5.07 -7.26
N VAL A 15 -2.96 -5.69 -7.00
CA VAL A 15 -1.67 -5.16 -7.46
C VAL A 15 -1.58 -5.17 -8.98
N GLU A 16 -1.99 -6.26 -9.65
CA GLU A 16 -1.98 -6.30 -11.13
C GLU A 16 -2.95 -5.26 -11.74
N GLU A 17 -4.10 -5.03 -11.13
CA GLU A 17 -4.98 -3.93 -11.55
C GLU A 17 -4.35 -2.55 -11.32
N ALA A 18 -3.69 -2.35 -10.18
CA ALA A 18 -2.99 -1.11 -9.88
C ALA A 18 -1.87 -0.81 -10.90
N ILE A 19 -1.09 -1.83 -11.28
CA ILE A 19 -0.07 -1.73 -12.32
C ILE A 19 -0.70 -1.34 -13.66
N ARG A 20 -1.74 -2.06 -14.10
CA ARG A 20 -2.43 -1.78 -15.38
C ARG A 20 -3.02 -0.38 -15.44
N LYS A 21 -3.49 0.16 -14.32
CA LYS A 21 -4.04 1.52 -14.22
C LYS A 21 -2.97 2.61 -14.06
N GLY A 22 -1.69 2.26 -14.01
CA GLY A 22 -0.60 3.22 -13.83
C GLY A 22 -0.63 3.89 -12.46
N ALA A 23 -1.07 3.17 -11.42
CA ALA A 23 -0.97 3.67 -10.06
C ALA A 23 0.50 3.91 -9.71
N LYS A 24 0.76 4.95 -8.89
CA LYS A 24 2.13 5.26 -8.42
C LYS A 24 2.52 4.51 -7.15
N VAL A 25 1.54 4.17 -6.32
CA VAL A 25 1.73 3.60 -4.98
C VAL A 25 0.65 2.57 -4.72
N VAL A 26 1.04 1.42 -4.19
CA VAL A 26 0.15 0.48 -3.50
C VAL A 26 0.41 0.52 -2.01
N TRP A 27 -0.67 0.57 -1.23
CA TRP A 27 -0.63 0.68 0.22
C TRP A 27 -1.45 -0.45 0.83
N MET A 28 -0.80 -1.48 1.33
CA MET A 28 -1.43 -2.57 2.07
C MET A 28 -1.61 -2.13 3.53
N GLN A 29 -2.86 -2.13 3.99
CA GLN A 29 -3.19 -1.66 5.33
C GLN A 29 -2.59 -2.56 6.42
N GLU A 30 -2.68 -2.11 7.68
CA GLU A 30 -2.26 -2.88 8.85
C GLU A 30 -2.89 -4.28 8.86
N GLY A 31 -2.05 -5.31 9.04
CA GLY A 31 -2.44 -6.72 8.94
C GLY A 31 -2.55 -7.27 7.52
N VAL A 32 -2.36 -6.46 6.48
CA VAL A 32 -2.34 -6.89 5.07
C VAL A 32 -0.89 -6.91 4.58
N VAL A 33 -0.34 -8.12 4.42
CA VAL A 33 1.03 -8.34 3.96
C VAL A 33 1.05 -9.40 2.87
N ASN A 34 1.71 -9.11 1.75
CA ASN A 34 1.93 -10.08 0.68
C ASN A 34 3.24 -9.75 -0.04
N GLU A 35 4.31 -10.44 0.32
CA GLU A 35 5.67 -10.14 -0.17
C GLU A 35 5.84 -10.38 -1.67
N ASP A 36 5.16 -11.37 -2.23
CA ASP A 36 5.22 -11.65 -3.67
C ASP A 36 4.53 -10.53 -4.47
N ALA A 37 3.35 -10.08 -4.03
CA ALA A 37 2.67 -8.97 -4.65
C ALA A 37 3.43 -7.64 -4.46
N ALA A 38 4.07 -7.45 -3.30
CA ALA A 38 4.94 -6.30 -3.05
C ALA A 38 6.15 -6.29 -3.98
N ARG A 39 6.85 -7.43 -4.15
CA ARG A 39 7.96 -7.57 -5.10
C ARG A 39 7.50 -7.23 -6.51
N ARG A 40 6.38 -7.81 -6.96
CA ARG A 40 5.81 -7.56 -8.28
C ARG A 40 5.47 -6.10 -8.52
N ALA A 41 4.88 -5.41 -7.53
CA ALA A 41 4.58 -3.98 -7.61
C ALA A 41 5.86 -3.14 -7.76
N ARG A 42 6.91 -3.44 -6.99
CA ARG A 42 8.21 -2.75 -7.08
C ARG A 42 8.88 -2.95 -8.44
N GLU A 43 8.87 -4.17 -8.98
CA GLU A 43 9.40 -4.48 -10.32
C GLU A 43 8.65 -3.70 -11.42
N ALA A 44 7.35 -3.45 -11.23
CA ALA A 44 6.54 -2.62 -12.11
C ALA A 44 6.72 -1.10 -11.88
N GLY A 45 7.59 -0.69 -10.96
CA GLY A 45 7.90 0.71 -10.68
C GLY A 45 6.97 1.41 -9.69
N LEU A 46 6.13 0.67 -8.96
CA LEU A 46 5.27 1.24 -7.93
C LEU A 46 6.01 1.34 -6.60
N GLU A 47 5.76 2.42 -5.86
CA GLU A 47 6.10 2.46 -4.44
C GLU A 47 5.17 1.51 -3.66
N VAL A 48 5.73 0.86 -2.64
CA VAL A 48 5.00 -0.12 -1.83
C VAL A 48 5.09 0.24 -0.36
N VAL A 49 3.93 0.38 0.26
CA VAL A 49 3.77 0.44 1.72
C VAL A 49 3.03 -0.80 2.18
N GLN A 50 3.55 -1.52 3.15
CA GLN A 50 2.91 -2.70 3.75
C GLN A 50 2.75 -2.54 5.25
N ASP A 51 1.73 -3.18 5.81
CA ASP A 51 1.47 -3.25 7.25
C ASP A 51 1.45 -1.88 7.95
N ARG A 52 0.80 -0.88 7.32
CA ARG A 52 0.65 0.47 7.89
C ARG A 52 -0.77 0.96 7.72
N CYS A 53 -1.32 1.62 8.73
CA CYS A 53 -2.59 2.31 8.59
C CYS A 53 -2.39 3.71 7.99
N ILE A 54 -3.10 4.02 6.89
CA ILE A 54 -2.90 5.30 6.18
C ILE A 54 -3.35 6.50 7.02
N LEU A 55 -4.40 6.32 7.84
CA LEU A 55 -4.87 7.35 8.76
C LEU A 55 -3.84 7.64 9.86
N LYS A 56 -3.28 6.59 10.48
CA LYS A 56 -2.26 6.74 11.54
C LYS A 56 -1.01 7.44 10.98
N GLU A 57 -0.53 7.05 9.80
CA GLU A 57 0.62 7.69 9.16
C GLU A 57 0.34 9.15 8.77
N HIS A 58 -0.86 9.45 8.27
CA HIS A 58 -1.26 10.82 7.97
C HIS A 58 -1.34 11.68 9.24
N ALA A 59 -1.94 11.16 10.32
CA ALA A 59 -2.10 11.88 11.59
C ALA A 59 -0.76 12.28 12.24
N LYS A 60 0.28 11.43 12.13
CA LYS A 60 1.64 11.74 12.64
C LYS A 60 2.16 13.08 12.12
N ARG A 61 1.81 13.46 10.88
CA ARG A 61 2.23 14.73 10.28
C ARG A 61 1.63 15.96 10.95
N PHE A 62 0.46 15.83 11.59
CA PHE A 62 -0.23 16.94 12.26
C PHE A 62 0.02 16.97 13.77
N VAL A 63 0.26 15.81 14.39
CA VAL A 63 0.64 15.73 15.81
C VAL A 63 2.07 16.24 16.03
N SER A 64 2.98 15.98 15.10
CA SER A 64 4.38 16.46 15.18
C SER A 64 4.55 17.97 14.99
N GLN A 65 3.51 18.69 14.53
CA GLN A 65 3.53 20.16 14.32
C GLN A 65 2.87 20.94 15.48
N ARG A 66 2.55 20.27 16.59
CA ARG A 66 1.94 20.88 17.79
C ARG A 66 2.95 21.16 18.92
N VAL A 67 4.20 21.41 18.57
CA VAL A 67 5.24 21.88 19.51
C VAL A 67 5.67 23.28 19.10
#